data_AF-A0AA47A0J5-F1
#
_entry.id   AF-A0AA47A0J5-F1
#
_cell.length_a   1.000
_cell.length_b   1.000
_cell.length_c   1.000
_cell.angle_alpha   90.00
_cell.angle_beta   90.00
_cell.angle_gamma   90.00
#
_symmetry.space_group_name_H-M   'P 1'
#
loop_
_entity.id
_entity.type
_entity.pdbx_description
1 polymer ?
#
loop_
_entity_poly.entity_id
_entity_poly.type
_entity_poly.pdbx_seq_one_letter_code
_entity_poly.pdbx_strand_id
1 'polypeptide(L)' 'MAREIKPTPVLEGQDVIEFYKKLAGFRRSLAEKGITRESVRKNAMLLKSIFKDDRDNASR' A
#
# COMPACT_ATOMS: atom_id res chain seq x y z
N MET A 1 -9.93 4.09 31.01
CA MET A 1 -9.68 2.65 30.86
C MET A 1 -8.51 2.48 29.90
N ALA A 2 -7.44 1.79 30.28
CA ALA A 2 -6.31 1.53 29.38
C ALA A 2 -6.72 0.50 28.33
N ARG A 3 -6.40 0.74 27.06
CA ARG A 3 -6.57 -0.26 25.99
C ARG A 3 -5.43 -1.26 26.09
N GLU A 4 -5.74 -2.56 26.08
CA GLU A 4 -4.73 -3.60 25.95
C GLU A 4 -3.99 -3.46 24.62
N ILE A 5 -2.67 -3.24 24.67
CA ILE A 5 -1.81 -3.22 23.48
C ILE A 5 -1.39 -4.65 23.21
N LYS A 6 -1.94 -5.25 22.15
CA LYS A 6 -1.47 -6.55 21.67
C LYS A 6 -0.04 -6.40 21.12
N PRO A 7 0.83 -7.42 21.29
CA PRO A 7 2.15 -7.40 20.69
C PRO A 7 2.03 -7.28 19.17
N THR A 8 2.99 -6.57 18.56
CA THR A 8 3.07 -6.47 17.10
C THR A 8 3.23 -7.88 16.53
N PRO A 9 2.33 -8.32 15.63
CA PRO A 9 2.47 -9.63 15.01
C PRO A 9 3.79 -9.70 14.23
N VAL A 10 4.55 -10.76 14.47
CA VAL A 10 5.79 -11.07 13.77
C VAL A 10 5.56 -12.27 12.85
N LEU A 11 6.23 -12.28 11.70
CA LEU A 11 6.21 -13.44 10.81
C LEU A 11 7.10 -14.52 11.44
N GLU A 12 6.56 -15.72 11.63
CA GLU A 12 7.30 -16.85 12.20
C GLU A 12 7.14 -18.11 11.35
N GLY A 13 8.17 -18.96 11.36
CA GLY A 13 8.15 -20.27 10.70
C GLY A 13 7.81 -20.19 9.20
N GLN A 14 6.74 -20.88 8.82
CA GLN A 14 6.31 -21.04 7.42
C GLN A 14 5.93 -19.70 6.76
N ASP A 15 5.36 -18.76 7.51
CA ASP A 15 4.92 -17.46 7.00
C ASP A 15 6.10 -16.63 6.47
N VAL A 16 7.26 -16.74 7.12
CA VAL A 16 8.50 -16.09 6.69
C VAL A 16 8.96 -16.65 5.34
N ILE A 17 8.90 -17.97 5.19
CA ILE A 17 9.33 -18.67 3.97
C ILE A 17 8.43 -18.27 2.81
N GLU A 18 7.12 -18.24 3.02
CA GLU A 18 6.15 -17.83 2.00
C GLU A 18 6.30 -16.36 1.61
N PHE A 19 6.54 -15.49 2.59
CA PHE A 19 6.82 -14.09 2.35
C PHE A 19 8.05 -13.90 1.44
N TYR A 20 9.16 -14.58 1.73
CA TYR A 20 10.37 -14.49 0.89
C TYR A 20 10.17 -15.06 -0.51
N LYS A 21 9.45 -16.19 -0.65
CA LYS A 21 9.08 -16.73 -1.98
C LYS A 21 8.26 -15.74 -2.80
N LYS A 22 7.28 -15.07 -2.16
CA LYS A 22 6.46 -14.04 -2.80
C LYS A 22 7.29 -12.81 -3.20
N LEU A 23 8.22 -12.38 -2.34
CA LEU A 23 9.12 -11.27 -2.62
C LEU A 23 10.02 -11.54 -3.83
N ALA A 24 10.54 -12.76 -3.97
CA ALA A 24 11.37 -13.14 -5.11
C ALA A 24 10.65 -12.95 -6.46
N GLY A 25 9.34 -13.24 -6.50
CA GLY A 25 8.50 -13.04 -7.68
C GLY A 25 7.96 -11.63 -7.87
N PHE A 26 8.21 -10.69 -6.94
CA PHE A 26 7.49 -9.41 -6.89
C PHE A 26 7.68 -8.57 -8.15
N ARG A 27 8.92 -8.41 -8.64
CA ARG A 27 9.20 -7.62 -9.85
C ARG A 27 8.54 -8.21 -11.10
N ARG A 28 8.58 -9.54 -11.23
CA ARG A 28 7.94 -10.25 -12.34
C ARG A 28 6.43 -10.07 -12.30
N SER A 29 5.82 -10.19 -11.12
CA SER A 29 4.38 -9.98 -10.93
C SER A 29 3.94 -8.55 -11.30
N LEU A 30 4.76 -7.54 -10.99
CA LEU A 30 4.48 -6.16 -11.42
C LEU A 30 4.50 -6.03 -12.94
N ALA A 31 5.50 -6.62 -13.60
CA ALA A 31 5.62 -6.59 -15.06
C ALA A 31 4.47 -7.33 -15.75
N GLU A 32 4.10 -8.53 -15.29
CA GLU A 32 2.96 -9.31 -15.80
C GLU A 32 1.64 -8.56 -15.67
N LYS A 33 1.48 -7.75 -14.61
CA LYS A 33 0.30 -6.92 -14.38
C LYS A 33 0.35 -5.57 -15.12
N GLY A 34 1.42 -5.30 -15.88
CA GLY A 34 1.62 -4.01 -16.55
C GLY A 34 1.75 -2.83 -15.59
N ILE A 35 2.10 -3.07 -14.32
CA ILE A 35 2.24 -2.02 -13.31
C ILE A 35 3.62 -1.37 -13.48
N THR A 36 3.61 -0.09 -13.86
CA THR A 36 4.81 0.73 -13.98
C THR A 36 4.80 1.84 -12.93
N ARG A 37 5.97 2.42 -12.65
CA ARG A 37 6.09 3.51 -11.67
C ARG A 37 5.32 4.74 -12.14
N GLU A 38 5.28 4.97 -13.44
CA GLU A 38 4.57 6.05 -14.11
C GLU A 38 3.06 5.90 -13.96
N SER A 39 2.52 4.69 -14.16
CA SER A 39 1.08 4.44 -14.02
C SER A 39 0.61 4.60 -12.57
N VAL A 40 1.41 4.10 -11.60
CA VAL A 40 1.15 4.30 -10.16
C VAL A 40 1.15 5.79 -9.82
N ARG A 41 2.13 6.56 -10.31
CA ARG A 41 2.20 8.00 -10.06
C ARG A 41 0.99 8.75 -10.64
N LYS A 42 0.60 8.43 -11.86
CA LYS A 42 -0.57 9.04 -12.52
C LYS A 42 -1.85 8.77 -11.72
N ASN A 43 -2.06 7.51 -11.31
CA ASN A 43 -3.22 7.12 -10.52
C ASN A 43 -3.23 7.81 -9.15
N ALA A 44 -2.09 7.92 -8.48
CA ALA A 44 -1.98 8.63 -7.20
C ALA A 44 -2.31 10.14 -7.33
N MET A 45 -1.90 10.78 -8.43
CA MET A 45 -2.26 12.18 -8.70
C MET A 45 -3.76 12.36 -8.92
N LEU A 46 -4.38 11.46 -9.69
CA LEU A 46 -5.83 11.45 -9.91
C LEU A 46 -6.60 11.24 -8.59
N LEU A 47 -6.16 10.29 -7.77
CA LEU A 47 -6.76 10.07 -6.45
C LEU A 47 -6.65 11.34 -5.59
N LYS A 48 -5.47 11.98 -5.59
CA LYS A 48 -5.23 13.21 -4.84
C LYS A 48 -6.11 14.36 -5.33
N SER A 49 -6.43 14.47 -6.62
CA SER A 49 -7.31 15.53 -7.12
C SER A 49 -8.75 15.33 -6.66
N ILE A 50 -9.24 14.09 -6.58
CA ILE A 50 -10.60 13.79 -6.10
C ILE A 50 -10.78 14.24 -4.65
N PHE A 51 -9.79 14.02 -3.79
CA PHE A 51 -9.88 14.36 -2.36
C PHE A 51 -9.41 15.78 -2.00
N LYS A 52 -9.09 16.62 -2.98
CA LYS A 52 -8.62 17.99 -2.74
C LYS A 52 -9.74 19.02 -2.58
N ASP A 53 -10.96 18.69 -2.98
CA ASP A 53 -12.05 19.67 -3.10
C ASP A 53 -12.75 20.04 -1.76
N ASP A 54 -12.51 19.30 -0.67
CA ASP A 54 -13.22 19.57 0.60
C ASP A 54 -12.54 20.57 1.54
N ARG A 55 -11.23 20.84 1.36
CA ARG A 55 -10.52 21.78 2.27
C ARG A 55 -10.61 23.24 1.86
N ASP A 56 -10.82 23.51 0.57
CA ASP A 56 -10.94 24.89 0.06
C ASP A 56 -12.40 25.40 0.09
N ASN A 57 -13.39 24.51 0.26
CA ASN A 57 -14.81 24.87 0.43
C ASN A 57 -15.23 25.08 1.89
N ALA A 58 -14.44 24.65 2.87
CA ALA A 58 -14.74 24.83 4.30
C ALA A 58 -14.32 26.23 4.83
N SER A 59 -13.70 27.06 3.99
CA SER A 59 -13.20 28.40 4.35
C SER A 59 -13.90 29.55 3.61
N ARG A 60 -15.04 29.30 2.97
CA ARG A 60 -15.90 30.31 2.34
C ARG A 60 -17.22 30.49 3.09
#